data_AF-A0A1G3H182-F1
#
_entry.id   AF-A0A1G3H182-F1
#
_cell.length_a   1.000
_cell.length_b   1.000
_cell.length_c   1.000
_cell.angle_alpha   90.00
_cell.angle_beta   90.00
_cell.angle_gamma   90.00
#
_symmetry.space_group_name_H-M   'P 1'
#
loop_
_entity.id
_entity.type
_entity.pdbx_description
1 polymer ?
#
loop_
_entity_poly.entity_id
_entity_poly.type
_entity_poly.pdbx_seq_one_letter_code
_entity_poly.pdbx_strand_id
1 'polypeptide(L)'
;MSPLPSTTPTVSTSYSGMAIALHWLIAIAIFGSFALGIYMADLPLSPQKLKLYSWHKWAGVTIFLFVVVRLGWRLSHRPPELPAGMPAWQSKAAEATHALLYVLMIAIPLTGWLMSSAKGFQTVWFGVLPLPDLLAKNEDLGKLLAEVHGLLNWGMAALVVAHVGAALKHHLMDRDDVLTRMLPFLRHPAAGDMK
;
A
#
# COMPACT_ATOMS: atom_id res chain seq x y z
N MET A 1 -9.34 -43.38 -31.87
CA MET A 1 -8.99 -42.67 -30.62
C MET A 1 -8.53 -41.27 -31.01
N SER A 2 -9.39 -40.27 -30.88
CA SER A 2 -9.00 -38.87 -31.10
C SER A 2 -8.30 -38.35 -29.84
N PRO A 3 -7.15 -37.66 -29.96
CA PRO A 3 -6.48 -37.11 -28.80
C PRO A 3 -7.32 -36.00 -28.18
N LEU A 4 -7.46 -36.00 -26.85
CA LEU A 4 -8.13 -34.95 -26.10
C LEU A 4 -7.34 -33.63 -26.26
N PRO A 5 -8.01 -32.48 -26.43
CA PRO A 5 -7.34 -31.20 -26.49
C PRO A 5 -6.63 -30.93 -25.18
N SER A 6 -5.31 -30.75 -25.25
CA SER A 6 -4.48 -30.31 -24.12
C SER A 6 -4.86 -28.87 -23.76
N THR A 7 -5.57 -28.71 -22.64
CA THR A 7 -5.84 -27.40 -22.04
C THR A 7 -4.54 -26.88 -21.43
N THR A 8 -3.74 -26.16 -22.22
CA THR A 8 -2.63 -25.38 -21.69
C THR A 8 -3.22 -24.33 -20.73
N PRO A 9 -2.81 -24.28 -19.45
CA PRO A 9 -3.32 -23.27 -18.53
C PRO A 9 -2.99 -21.88 -19.08
N THR A 10 -4.02 -21.06 -19.26
CA THR A 10 -3.91 -19.68 -19.74
C THR A 10 -3.14 -18.88 -18.69
N VAL A 11 -1.88 -18.54 -18.97
CA VAL A 11 -1.08 -17.66 -18.12
C VAL A 11 -1.72 -16.27 -18.15
N SER A 12 -2.14 -15.76 -16.99
CA SER A 12 -2.73 -14.42 -16.89
C SER A 12 -1.69 -13.36 -17.25
N THR A 13 -1.95 -12.61 -18.32
CA THR A 13 -1.09 -11.53 -18.79
C THR A 13 -1.31 -10.21 -18.04
N SER A 14 -2.33 -10.14 -17.17
CA SER A 14 -2.72 -8.91 -16.46
C SER A 14 -3.19 -9.15 -15.03
N TYR A 15 -3.16 -8.09 -14.23
CA TYR A 15 -3.74 -8.08 -12.88
C TYR A 15 -5.27 -8.06 -12.96
N SER A 16 -5.93 -8.67 -11.97
CA SER A 16 -7.39 -8.55 -11.86
C SER A 16 -7.80 -7.10 -11.60
N GLY A 17 -9.01 -6.74 -12.05
CA GLY A 17 -9.56 -5.40 -11.77
C GLY A 17 -9.61 -5.05 -10.28
N MET A 18 -9.88 -6.05 -9.41
CA MET A 18 -9.82 -5.88 -7.96
C MET A 18 -8.42 -5.53 -7.46
N ALA A 19 -7.38 -6.19 -7.97
CA ALA A 19 -6.00 -5.90 -7.59
C ALA A 19 -5.58 -4.48 -7.99
N ILE A 20 -6.02 -4.03 -9.17
CA ILE A 20 -5.78 -2.67 -9.69
C ILE A 20 -6.56 -1.64 -8.85
N ALA A 21 -7.85 -1.87 -8.58
CA ALA A 21 -8.67 -0.97 -7.78
C ALA A 21 -8.11 -0.79 -6.37
N LEU A 22 -7.78 -1.89 -5.68
CA LEU A 22 -7.14 -1.84 -4.36
C LEU A 22 -5.80 -1.12 -4.41
N HIS A 23 -5.02 -1.27 -5.47
CA HIS A 23 -3.71 -0.61 -5.61
C HIS A 23 -3.87 0.90 -5.58
N TRP A 24 -4.69 1.43 -6.50
CA TRP A 24 -4.85 2.87 -6.66
C TRP A 24 -5.60 3.50 -5.50
N LEU A 25 -6.61 2.83 -4.94
CA LEU A 25 -7.32 3.33 -3.79
C LEU A 25 -6.38 3.48 -2.58
N ILE A 26 -5.55 2.47 -2.31
CA ILE A 26 -4.54 2.54 -1.24
C ILE A 26 -3.48 3.60 -1.56
N ALA A 27 -2.98 3.66 -2.80
CA ALA A 27 -1.96 4.63 -3.19
C ALA A 27 -2.45 6.07 -2.97
N ILE A 28 -3.64 6.42 -3.48
CA ILE A 28 -4.25 7.75 -3.31
C ILE A 28 -4.46 8.05 -1.82
N ALA A 29 -4.98 7.09 -1.06
CA ALA A 29 -5.21 7.26 0.37
C ALA A 29 -3.89 7.48 1.14
N ILE A 30 -2.81 6.78 0.79
CA ILE A 30 -1.48 6.98 1.38
C ILE A 30 -0.96 8.37 1.07
N PHE A 31 -0.99 8.82 -0.20
CA PHE A 31 -0.55 10.17 -0.57
C PHE A 31 -1.34 11.26 0.19
N GLY A 32 -2.66 11.15 0.24
CA GLY A 32 -3.51 12.10 0.96
C GLY A 32 -3.26 12.09 2.46
N SER A 33 -3.13 10.90 3.06
CA SER A 33 -2.88 10.76 4.50
C SER A 33 -1.49 11.25 4.91
N PHE A 34 -0.47 11.00 4.06
CA PHE A 34 0.90 11.49 4.26
C PHE A 34 0.96 13.02 4.19
N ALA A 35 0.36 13.63 3.16
CA ALA A 35 0.28 15.08 3.03
C ALA A 35 -0.47 15.71 4.22
N LEU A 36 -1.58 15.12 4.63
CA LEU A 36 -2.33 15.54 5.82
C LEU A 36 -1.47 15.41 7.08
N GLY A 37 -0.70 14.34 7.22
CA GLY A 37 0.20 14.08 8.34
C GLY A 37 1.27 15.15 8.50
N ILE A 38 1.92 15.54 7.40
CA ILE A 38 2.87 16.66 7.36
C ILE A 38 2.17 17.96 7.77
N TYR A 39 1.06 18.28 7.10
CA TYR A 39 0.34 19.54 7.36
C TYR A 39 -0.14 19.67 8.80
N MET A 40 -0.71 18.61 9.37
CA MET A 40 -1.30 18.66 10.71
C MET A 40 -0.25 18.66 11.84
N ALA A 41 0.97 18.19 11.58
CA ALA A 41 2.02 18.09 12.59
C ALA A 41 2.37 19.47 13.18
N ASP A 42 2.54 20.46 12.30
CA ASP A 42 3.04 21.80 12.64
C ASP A 42 1.96 22.79 13.09
N LEU A 43 0.68 22.39 13.06
CA LEU A 43 -0.40 23.28 13.48
C LEU A 43 -0.34 23.59 14.99
N PRO A 44 -0.77 24.77 15.44
CA PRO A 44 -0.98 25.00 16.86
C PRO A 44 -2.13 24.13 17.40
N LEU A 45 -2.07 23.80 18.69
CA LEU A 45 -3.14 23.05 19.34
C LEU A 45 -4.46 23.81 19.23
N SER A 46 -5.44 23.19 18.59
CA SER A 46 -6.74 23.79 18.29
C SER A 46 -7.78 22.69 18.02
N PRO A 47 -9.08 22.98 18.10
CA PRO A 47 -10.13 22.04 17.69
C PRO A 47 -9.95 21.57 16.25
N GLN A 48 -9.47 22.45 15.36
CA GLN A 48 -9.16 22.10 13.98
C GLN A 48 -8.00 21.09 13.90
N LYS A 49 -6.90 21.28 14.64
CA LYS A 49 -5.81 20.29 14.70
C LYS A 49 -6.35 18.94 15.16
N LEU A 50 -7.11 18.88 16.25
CA LEU A 50 -7.68 17.63 16.76
C LEU A 50 -8.59 16.94 15.74
N LYS A 51 -9.40 17.69 15.00
CA LYS A 51 -10.24 17.16 13.91
C LYS A 51 -9.41 16.54 12.79
N LEU A 52 -8.34 17.20 12.35
CA LEU A 52 -7.44 16.68 11.32
C LEU A 52 -6.71 15.41 11.78
N TYR A 53 -6.29 15.35 13.05
CA TYR A 53 -5.74 14.13 13.64
C TYR A 53 -6.75 12.99 13.63
N SER A 54 -8.03 13.25 13.93
CA SER A 54 -9.08 12.23 13.81
C SER A 54 -9.22 11.73 12.37
N TRP A 55 -9.27 12.64 11.39
CA TRP A 55 -9.32 12.26 9.98
C TRP A 55 -8.12 11.42 9.53
N HIS A 56 -6.91 11.79 9.97
CA HIS A 56 -5.70 11.04 9.69
C HIS A 56 -5.75 9.64 10.32
N LYS A 57 -6.19 9.52 11.57
CA LYS A 57 -6.40 8.20 12.23
C LYS A 57 -7.44 7.37 11.47
N TRP A 58 -8.54 7.97 11.02
CA TRP A 58 -9.56 7.27 10.26
C TRP A 58 -9.01 6.73 8.94
N ALA A 59 -8.26 7.56 8.22
CA ALA A 59 -7.57 7.14 7.01
C ALA A 59 -6.58 6.00 7.29
N GLY A 60 -5.79 6.09 8.37
CA GLY A 60 -4.85 5.03 8.77
C GLY A 60 -5.52 3.68 9.01
N VAL A 61 -6.63 3.64 9.74
CA VAL A 61 -7.41 2.41 9.97
C VAL A 61 -7.99 1.88 8.65
N THR A 62 -8.56 2.75 7.82
CA THR A 62 -9.13 2.34 6.53
C THR A 62 -8.08 1.78 5.57
N ILE A 63 -6.91 2.43 5.47
CA ILE A 63 -5.78 1.96 4.67
C ILE A 63 -5.31 0.60 5.17
N PHE A 64 -5.17 0.42 6.49
CA PHE A 64 -4.78 -0.86 7.08
C PHE A 64 -5.71 -2.00 6.65
N LEU A 65 -7.03 -1.79 6.74
CA LEU A 65 -8.01 -2.80 6.32
C LEU A 65 -7.90 -3.12 4.83
N PHE A 66 -7.79 -2.11 3.96
CA PHE A 66 -7.63 -2.35 2.53
C PHE A 66 -6.30 -3.05 2.20
N VAL A 67 -5.22 -2.76 2.93
CA VAL A 67 -3.94 -3.45 2.78
C VAL A 67 -4.06 -4.92 3.17
N VAL A 68 -4.78 -5.25 4.26
CA VAL A 68 -5.05 -6.64 4.65
C VAL A 68 -5.84 -7.37 3.56
N VAL A 69 -6.90 -6.75 3.03
CA VAL A 69 -7.68 -7.32 1.90
C VAL A 69 -6.80 -7.49 0.66
N ARG A 70 -5.98 -6.49 0.32
CA ARG A 70 -5.04 -6.55 -0.81
C ARG A 70 -4.02 -7.66 -0.64
N LEU A 71 -3.48 -7.85 0.57
CA LEU A 71 -2.53 -8.91 0.86
C LEU A 71 -3.20 -10.28 0.72
N GLY A 72 -4.39 -10.47 1.29
CA GLY A 72 -5.18 -11.69 1.09
C GLY A 72 -5.50 -11.97 -0.38
N TRP A 73 -5.81 -10.93 -1.15
CA TRP A 73 -6.01 -11.04 -2.59
C TRP A 73 -4.74 -11.48 -3.31
N ARG A 74 -3.59 -10.86 -3.00
CA ARG A 74 -2.29 -11.21 -3.59
C ARG A 74 -1.86 -12.64 -3.26
N LEU A 75 -2.19 -13.14 -2.07
CA LEU A 75 -1.86 -14.51 -1.67
C LEU A 75 -2.76 -15.55 -2.34
N SER A 76 -3.99 -15.19 -2.70
CA SER A 76 -4.94 -16.07 -3.38
C SER A 76 -4.86 -16.02 -4.90
N HIS A 77 -4.28 -14.97 -5.49
CA HIS A 77 -4.20 -14.77 -6.93
C HIS A 77 -2.75 -14.59 -7.38
N ARG A 78 -2.28 -15.49 -8.27
CA ARG A 78 -0.93 -15.40 -8.83
C ARG A 78 -0.78 -14.11 -9.65
N PRO A 79 0.22 -13.26 -9.37
CA PRO A 79 0.49 -12.08 -10.19
C PRO A 79 0.98 -12.49 -11.58
N PRO A 80 0.82 -11.62 -12.61
CA PRO A 80 1.40 -11.84 -13.93
C PRO A 80 2.90 -12.08 -13.86
N GLU A 81 3.41 -12.89 -14.78
CA GLU A 81 4.85 -13.19 -14.85
C GLU A 81 5.66 -11.94 -15.21
N LEU A 82 6.86 -11.82 -14.66
CA LEU A 82 7.74 -10.70 -14.96
C LEU A 82 8.15 -10.70 -16.45
N PRO A 83 8.47 -9.54 -17.04
CA PRO A 83 8.93 -9.45 -18.42
C PRO A 83 10.04 -10.44 -18.75
N ALA A 84 9.94 -11.10 -19.90
CA ALA A 84 10.95 -12.02 -20.38
C ALA A 84 12.30 -11.29 -20.54
N GLY A 85 13.38 -11.87 -19.99
CA GLY A 85 14.72 -11.27 -20.04
C GLY A 85 15.01 -10.26 -18.93
N MET A 86 14.10 -10.04 -17.97
CA MET A 86 14.39 -9.22 -16.79
C MET A 86 15.59 -9.81 -16.01
N PRO A 87 16.64 -9.00 -15.74
CA PRO A 87 17.77 -9.46 -14.93
C PRO A 87 17.34 -9.93 -13.54
N ALA A 88 17.93 -11.01 -13.05
CA ALA A 88 17.57 -11.60 -11.75
C ALA A 88 17.65 -10.61 -10.57
N TRP A 89 18.58 -9.65 -10.63
CA TRP A 89 18.69 -8.61 -9.59
C TRP A 89 17.50 -7.64 -9.59
N GLN A 90 16.91 -7.33 -10.75
CA GLN A 90 15.70 -6.49 -10.85
C GLN A 90 14.48 -7.22 -10.30
N SER A 91 14.33 -8.52 -10.62
CA SER A 91 13.28 -9.37 -10.04
C SER A 91 13.35 -9.38 -8.52
N LYS A 92 14.54 -9.65 -7.96
CA LYS A 92 14.77 -9.64 -6.50
C LYS A 92 14.51 -8.26 -5.88
N ALA A 93 14.94 -7.19 -6.53
CA ALA A 93 14.69 -5.83 -6.06
C ALA A 93 13.18 -5.49 -6.07
N ALA A 94 12.44 -5.92 -7.08
CA ALA A 94 11.00 -5.74 -7.16
C ALA A 94 10.28 -6.52 -6.05
N GLU A 95 10.66 -7.79 -5.82
CA GLU A 95 10.12 -8.61 -4.72
C GLU A 95 10.40 -7.97 -3.35
N ALA A 96 11.64 -7.56 -3.10
CA ALA A 96 12.05 -6.92 -1.85
C ALA A 96 11.31 -5.58 -1.63
N THR A 97 11.21 -4.75 -2.68
CA THR A 97 10.48 -3.48 -2.62
C THR A 97 9.01 -3.71 -2.27
N HIS A 98 8.34 -4.65 -2.93
CA HIS A 98 6.95 -4.99 -2.60
C HIS A 98 6.79 -5.52 -1.19
N ALA A 99 7.69 -6.41 -0.73
CA ALA A 99 7.67 -6.93 0.63
C ALA A 99 7.81 -5.80 1.66
N LEU A 100 8.79 -4.91 1.48
CA LEU A 100 8.99 -3.77 2.36
C LEU A 100 7.80 -2.80 2.36
N LEU A 101 7.21 -2.52 1.18
CA LEU A 101 5.99 -1.71 1.10
C LEU A 101 4.84 -2.34 1.90
N TYR A 102 4.61 -3.65 1.79
CA TYR A 102 3.59 -4.34 2.60
C TYR A 102 3.88 -4.25 4.10
N VAL A 103 5.13 -4.49 4.51
CA VAL A 103 5.55 -4.38 5.91
C VAL A 103 5.28 -2.98 6.44
N LEU A 104 5.68 -1.93 5.71
CA LEU A 104 5.47 -0.55 6.14
C LEU A 104 3.99 -0.14 6.13
N MET A 105 3.21 -0.56 5.13
CA MET A 105 1.77 -0.28 5.06
C MET A 105 1.00 -0.90 6.24
N ILE A 106 1.53 -1.95 6.87
CA ILE A 106 0.99 -2.58 8.08
C ILE A 106 1.57 -1.92 9.33
N ALA A 107 2.89 -1.74 9.40
CA ALA A 107 3.57 -1.23 10.59
C ALA A 107 3.22 0.23 10.90
N ILE A 108 3.09 1.09 9.90
CA ILE A 108 2.78 2.52 10.09
C ILE A 108 1.42 2.72 10.80
N PRO A 109 0.28 2.20 10.34
CA PRO A 109 -0.98 2.37 11.04
C PRO A 109 -0.97 1.71 12.42
N LEU A 110 -0.30 0.56 12.60
CA LEU A 110 -0.16 -0.07 13.92
C LEU A 110 0.64 0.81 14.89
N THR A 111 1.79 1.33 14.48
CA THR A 111 2.57 2.27 15.31
C THR A 111 1.79 3.56 15.61
N GLY A 112 0.99 4.04 14.66
CA GLY A 112 0.11 5.19 14.87
C GLY A 112 -0.99 4.92 15.92
N TRP A 113 -1.57 3.72 15.90
CA TRP A 113 -2.56 3.29 16.90
C TRP A 113 -1.91 3.15 18.29
N LEU A 114 -0.77 2.45 18.37
CA LEU A 114 0.01 2.32 19.61
C LEU A 114 0.40 3.69 20.17
N MET A 115 0.84 4.62 19.31
CA MET A 115 1.16 6.00 19.69
C MET A 115 -0.06 6.70 20.30
N SER A 116 -1.23 6.54 19.68
CA SER A 116 -2.47 7.15 20.15
C SER A 116 -2.85 6.64 21.53
N SER A 117 -2.76 5.32 21.76
CA SER A 117 -3.03 4.69 23.05
C SER A 117 -2.03 5.13 24.13
N ALA A 118 -0.73 5.14 23.82
CA ALA A 118 0.30 5.59 24.75
C ALA A 118 0.14 7.07 25.13
N LYS A 119 -0.35 7.92 24.23
CA LYS A 119 -0.69 9.33 24.51
C LYS A 119 -2.01 9.51 25.25
N GLY A 120 -2.78 8.43 25.48
CA GLY A 120 -4.08 8.47 26.16
C GLY A 120 -5.21 9.02 25.31
N PHE A 121 -5.10 8.94 23.98
CA PHE A 121 -6.15 9.34 23.06
C PHE A 121 -6.72 8.12 22.34
N GLN A 122 -7.93 7.71 22.70
CA GLN A 122 -8.59 6.60 22.03
C GLN A 122 -8.85 6.93 20.54
N THR A 123 -8.62 5.95 19.67
CA THR A 123 -9.00 6.05 18.26
C THR A 123 -10.46 5.65 18.10
N VAL A 124 -11.32 6.60 17.71
CA VAL A 124 -12.73 6.33 17.40
C VAL A 124 -12.93 6.43 15.91
N TRP A 125 -12.99 5.29 15.22
CA TRP A 125 -13.07 5.22 13.76
C TRP A 125 -14.40 5.81 13.26
N PHE A 126 -14.30 6.79 12.35
CA PHE A 126 -15.41 7.64 11.87
C PHE A 126 -16.23 8.32 12.99
N GLY A 127 -15.69 8.40 14.21
CA GLY A 127 -16.40 8.94 15.37
C GLY A 127 -17.49 8.03 15.93
N VAL A 128 -17.63 6.79 15.43
CA VAL A 128 -18.71 5.86 15.82
C VAL A 128 -18.21 4.56 16.43
N LEU A 129 -17.05 4.05 15.98
CA LEU A 129 -16.50 2.79 16.46
C LEU A 129 -15.24 3.04 17.30
N PRO A 130 -15.32 3.00 18.64
CA PRO A 130 -14.14 3.09 19.49
C PRO A 130 -13.29 1.82 19.34
N LEU A 131 -12.04 2.00 18.94
CA LEU A 131 -11.05 0.93 18.96
C LEU A 131 -10.43 0.84 20.36
N PRO A 132 -10.10 -0.37 20.87
CA PRO A 132 -9.49 -0.50 22.17
C PRO A 132 -8.12 0.16 22.20
N ASP A 133 -7.73 0.68 23.36
CA ASP A 133 -6.35 1.06 23.59
C ASP A 133 -5.50 -0.19 23.81
N LEU A 134 -4.41 -0.30 23.04
CA LEU A 134 -3.51 -1.46 23.09
C LEU A 134 -2.38 -1.29 24.11
N LEU A 135 -2.18 -0.06 24.57
CA LEU A 135 -1.15 0.32 25.55
C LEU A 135 -1.78 1.24 26.59
N ALA A 136 -1.31 1.12 27.83
CA ALA A 136 -1.59 2.11 28.86
C ALA A 136 -0.93 3.45 28.52
N LYS A 137 -1.49 4.54 29.06
CA LYS A 137 -0.91 5.88 28.91
C LYS A 137 0.52 5.90 29.47
N ASN A 138 1.47 6.29 28.63
CA ASN A 138 2.88 6.44 28.95
C ASN A 138 3.48 7.51 28.03
N GLU A 139 3.88 8.64 28.59
CA GLU A 139 4.32 9.80 27.81
C GLU A 139 5.63 9.56 27.05
N ASP A 140 6.59 8.87 27.66
CA ASP A 140 7.88 8.59 27.04
C ASP A 140 7.73 7.60 25.89
N LEU A 141 6.91 6.56 26.09
CA LEU A 141 6.55 5.63 25.01
C LEU A 141 5.79 6.35 23.89
N GLY A 142 4.91 7.29 24.23
CA GLY A 142 4.20 8.12 23.26
C GLY A 142 5.12 9.01 22.41
N LYS A 143 6.21 9.53 22.99
CA LYS A 143 7.24 10.29 22.25
C LYS A 143 8.05 9.37 21.33
N LEU A 144 8.53 8.24 21.85
CA LEU A 144 9.26 7.24 21.06
C LEU A 144 8.43 6.74 19.87
N LEU A 145 7.16 6.40 20.09
CA LEU A 145 6.28 5.93 19.02
C LEU A 145 5.99 7.03 17.98
N ALA A 146 6.02 8.31 18.37
CA ALA A 146 5.90 9.41 17.42
C ALA A 146 7.14 9.51 16.51
N GLU A 147 8.34 9.36 17.07
CA GLU A 147 9.59 9.31 16.30
C GLU A 147 9.63 8.10 15.36
N VAL A 148 9.31 6.91 15.88
CA VAL A 148 9.25 5.67 15.09
C VAL A 148 8.22 5.81 13.96
N HIS A 149 7.01 6.29 14.26
CA HIS A 149 5.98 6.50 13.24
C HIS A 149 6.45 7.48 12.17
N GLY A 150 7.08 8.60 12.55
CA GLY A 150 7.67 9.56 11.62
C GLY A 150 8.75 8.94 10.73
N LEU A 151 9.68 8.19 11.32
CA LEU A 151 10.76 7.51 10.60
C LEU A 151 10.22 6.49 9.58
N LEU A 152 9.25 5.67 9.98
CA LEU A 152 8.61 4.70 9.09
C LEU A 152 7.90 5.37 7.92
N ASN A 153 7.24 6.52 8.14
CA ASN A 153 6.59 7.30 7.09
C ASN A 153 7.59 7.88 6.09
N TRP A 154 8.74 8.40 6.54
CA TRP A 154 9.80 8.85 5.63
C TRP A 154 10.42 7.68 4.85
N GLY A 155 10.60 6.52 5.49
CA GLY A 155 11.02 5.29 4.81
C GLY A 155 10.01 4.84 3.74
N MET A 156 8.72 4.93 4.03
CA MET A 156 7.64 4.67 3.07
C MET A 156 7.72 5.64 1.89
N ALA A 157 7.88 6.94 2.14
CA ALA A 157 7.99 7.94 1.08
C ALA A 157 9.18 7.64 0.15
N ALA A 158 10.35 7.31 0.71
CA ALA A 158 11.53 6.94 -0.08
C ALA A 158 11.27 5.68 -0.94
N LEU A 159 10.64 4.64 -0.36
CA LEU A 159 10.30 3.42 -1.10
C LEU A 159 9.24 3.65 -2.17
N VAL A 160 8.25 4.52 -1.94
CA VAL A 160 7.26 4.90 -2.94
C VAL A 160 7.93 5.62 -4.11
N VAL A 161 8.85 6.54 -3.84
CA VAL A 161 9.64 7.21 -4.89
C VAL A 161 10.46 6.20 -5.69
N ALA A 162 11.14 5.27 -5.03
CA ALA A 162 11.88 4.21 -5.70
C ALA A 162 10.97 3.29 -6.53
N HIS A 163 9.80 2.91 -6.00
CA HIS A 163 8.83 2.06 -6.66
C HIS A 163 8.25 2.72 -7.93
N VAL A 164 7.81 3.98 -7.83
CA VAL A 164 7.29 4.74 -8.96
C VAL A 164 8.41 5.01 -9.98
N GLY A 165 9.61 5.36 -9.51
CA GLY A 165 10.78 5.56 -10.37
C GLY A 165 11.14 4.30 -11.15
N ALA A 166 11.09 3.12 -10.52
CA ALA A 166 11.31 1.85 -11.19
C ALA A 166 10.22 1.59 -12.24
N ALA A 167 8.94 1.77 -11.91
CA ALA A 167 7.85 1.57 -12.86
C ALA A 167 7.95 2.51 -14.08
N LEU A 168 8.35 3.77 -13.86
CA LEU A 168 8.61 4.73 -14.93
C LEU A 168 9.84 4.36 -15.76
N LYS A 169 10.94 3.92 -15.13
CA LYS A 169 12.13 3.43 -15.83
C LYS A 169 11.79 2.25 -16.73
N HIS A 170 11.06 1.27 -16.22
CA HIS A 170 10.58 0.12 -16.97
C HIS A 170 9.73 0.53 -18.18
N HIS A 171 8.82 1.49 -17.99
CA HIS A 171 7.96 1.97 -19.07
C HIS A 171 8.69 2.83 -20.12
N LEU A 172 9.54 3.76 -19.68
CA LEU A 172 10.14 4.78 -20.55
C LEU A 172 11.47 4.34 -21.17
N MET A 173 12.27 3.55 -20.45
CA MET A 173 13.61 3.12 -20.87
C MET A 173 13.60 1.67 -21.37
N ASP A 174 13.08 0.74 -20.57
CA ASP A 174 13.06 -0.68 -20.94
C ASP A 174 11.93 -1.01 -21.94
N ARG A 175 10.94 -0.12 -22.04
CA ARG A 175 9.76 -0.23 -22.92
C ARG A 175 8.97 -1.52 -22.70
N ASP A 176 8.86 -1.94 -21.45
CA ASP A 176 8.02 -3.07 -21.06
C ASP A 176 6.65 -2.61 -20.54
N ASP A 177 5.83 -3.59 -20.16
CA ASP A 177 4.43 -3.44 -19.76
C ASP A 177 4.23 -3.44 -18.23
N VAL A 178 5.30 -3.32 -17.43
CA VAL A 178 5.20 -3.37 -15.96
C VAL A 178 4.24 -2.31 -15.42
N LEU A 179 4.32 -1.08 -15.92
CA LEU A 179 3.44 0.02 -15.51
C LEU A 179 2.02 -0.17 -16.05
N THR A 180 1.89 -0.54 -17.32
CA THR A 180 0.60 -0.57 -18.03
C THR A 180 -0.31 -1.67 -17.50
N ARG A 181 0.25 -2.76 -16.95
CA ARG A 181 -0.49 -3.82 -16.25
C ARG A 181 -1.22 -3.37 -14.99
N MET A 182 -0.88 -2.21 -14.43
CA MET A 182 -1.56 -1.61 -13.29
C MET A 182 -2.49 -0.46 -13.67
N LEU A 183 -2.62 -0.08 -14.95
CA LEU A 183 -3.50 1.03 -15.35
C LEU A 183 -4.96 0.56 -15.46
N PRO A 184 -5.93 1.23 -14.79
CA PRO A 184 -7.32 0.77 -14.71
C PRO A 184 -8.09 0.84 -16.04
N PHE A 185 -7.61 1.65 -16.99
CA PHE A 185 -8.31 1.89 -18.26
C PHE A 185 -7.67 1.17 -19.46
N LEU A 186 -6.50 0.56 -19.28
CA LEU A 186 -5.83 -0.22 -20.32
C LEU A 186 -6.18 -1.70 -20.13
N ARG A 187 -7.18 -2.18 -20.87
CA ARG A 187 -7.41 -3.62 -21.00
C ARG A 187 -6.23 -4.23 -21.73
N HIS A 188 -5.49 -5.10 -21.06
CA HIS A 188 -4.58 -6.00 -21.76
C HIS A 188 -5.43 -7.08 -22.44
N PRO A 189 -5.34 -7.25 -23.77
CA PRO A 189 -6.01 -8.33 -24.46
C PRO A 189 -5.65 -9.66 -23.79
N ALA A 190 -6.65 -10.53 -23.61
CA ALA A 190 -6.34 -11.90 -23.24
C ALA A 190 -5.49 -12.52 -24.36
N ALA A 191 -4.59 -13.44 -24.03
CA ALA A 191 -3.71 -14.08 -25.02
C ALA A 191 -4.45 -14.77 -26.20
N GLY A 192 -5.78 -14.87 -26.17
CA GLY A 192 -6.63 -15.39 -27.24
C GLY A 192 -7.18 -14.35 -28.23
N ASP A 193 -6.99 -13.05 -27.99
CA ASP A 193 -7.53 -11.97 -28.84
C ASP A 193 -6.56 -11.51 -29.94
N MET A 194 -5.35 -12.07 -29.98
CA MET A 194 -4.41 -11.89 -31.09
C MET A 194 -4.68 -12.96 -32.17
N LYS A 195 -5.70 -12.73 -32.98
CA LYS A 195 -5.91 -13.43 -34.26
C LYS A 195 -5.90 -12.43 -35.41
#